data_AF-A0ABC8CJT5-F1
#
_entry.id   AF-A0ABC8CJT5-F1
#
_cell.length_a   1.000
_cell.length_b   1.000
_cell.length_c   1.000
_cell.angle_alpha   90.00
_cell.angle_beta   90.00
_cell.angle_gamma   90.00
#
_symmetry.space_group_name_H-M   'P 1'
#
loop_
_entity.id
_entity.type
_entity.pdbx_description
1 polymer ?
#
loop_
_entity_poly.entity_id
_entity_poly.type
_entity_poly.pdbx_seq_one_letter_code
_entity_poly.pdbx_strand_id
1 'polypeptide(L)' 'MSPTNNDQSISVHIQATGYDGHEPLRECPNCHGTKPLSEFGYRNMGDGIIRNQSWCKECR' A
#
# COMPACT_ATOMS: atom_id res chain seq x y z
N MET A 1 1.13 -14.42 34.63
CA MET A 1 0.66 -13.52 33.56
C MET A 1 1.48 -13.87 32.32
N SER A 2 0.88 -14.56 31.36
CA SER A 2 1.56 -15.01 30.15
C SER A 2 1.86 -13.83 29.23
N PRO A 3 3.03 -13.77 28.58
CA PRO A 3 3.32 -12.72 27.61
C PRO A 3 2.44 -12.94 26.39
N THR A 4 1.54 -11.99 26.09
CA THR A 4 0.81 -11.97 24.82
C THR A 4 1.77 -11.47 23.75
N ASN A 5 2.64 -12.36 23.27
CA ASN A 5 3.31 -12.17 21.99
C ASN A 5 2.21 -12.23 20.93
N ASN A 6 1.63 -11.07 20.61
CA ASN A 6 0.76 -10.93 19.47
C ASN A 6 1.65 -10.95 18.21
N ASP A 7 2.16 -12.13 17.89
CA ASP A 7 2.82 -12.45 16.63
C ASP A 7 1.77 -12.53 15.51
N GLN A 8 1.02 -11.45 15.34
CA GLN A 8 0.15 -11.29 14.18
C GLN A 8 1.06 -11.00 12.99
N SER A 9 1.41 -12.05 12.25
CA SER A 9 2.16 -11.96 11.01
C SER A 9 1.53 -10.90 10.11
N ILE A 10 2.22 -9.78 9.89
CA ILE A 10 1.75 -8.72 9.00
C ILE A 10 2.08 -9.12 7.57
N SER A 11 1.07 -9.18 6.71
CA SER A 11 1.21 -9.46 5.28
C SER A 11 1.03 -8.19 4.47
N VAL A 12 2.08 -7.76 3.78
CA VAL A 12 2.07 -6.56 2.93
C VAL A 12 1.85 -6.96 1.47
N HIS A 13 0.76 -6.48 0.86
CA HIS A 13 0.50 -6.69 -0.56
C HIS A 13 0.64 -5.38 -1.33
N ILE A 14 1.60 -5.36 -2.24
CA ILE A 14 1.91 -4.21 -3.07
C ILE A 14 1.26 -4.36 -4.44
N GLN A 15 0.47 -3.37 -4.86
CA GLN A 15 -0.18 -3.34 -6.17
C GLN A 15 0.48 -2.27 -7.05
N ALA A 16 1.52 -2.66 -7.77
CA ALA A 16 2.24 -1.80 -8.71
C ALA A 16 2.04 -2.26 -10.16
N THR A 17 2.16 -1.33 -11.10
CA THR A 17 2.11 -1.58 -12.55
C THR A 17 3.42 -1.21 -13.25
N GLY A 18 4.38 -0.60 -12.54
CA GLY A 18 5.69 -0.25 -13.09
C GLY A 18 6.76 -0.05 -12.03
N TYR A 19 7.95 0.36 -12.45
CA TYR A 19 9.10 0.68 -11.61
C TYR A 19 9.95 1.74 -12.33
N ASP A 20 10.32 2.83 -11.63
CA ASP A 20 11.10 3.93 -12.22
C ASP A 20 12.62 3.81 -12.02
N GLY A 21 13.08 2.74 -11.36
CA GLY A 21 14.48 2.58 -10.94
C GLY A 21 14.74 2.92 -9.46
N HIS A 22 13.75 3.49 -8.77
CA HIS A 22 13.82 3.85 -7.36
C HIS A 22 12.67 3.23 -6.56
N GLU A 23 11.42 3.36 -7.03
CA GLU A 23 10.24 2.80 -6.37
C GLU A 23 9.19 2.26 -7.34
N PRO A 24 8.31 1.35 -6.89
CA PRO A 24 7.24 0.84 -7.73
C PRO A 24 6.22 1.95 -8.04
N LEU A 25 5.75 1.95 -9.27
CA LEU A 25 4.77 2.89 -9.78
C LEU A 25 3.38 2.24 -9.84
N ARG A 26 2.35 3.06 -9.75
CA ARG A 26 0.96 2.65 -9.95
C ARG A 26 0.20 3.75 -10.69
N GLU A 27 -0.67 3.35 -11.60
CA GLU A 27 -1.66 4.25 -12.18
C GLU A 27 -2.83 4.48 -11.20
N CYS A 28 -3.14 5.74 -10.92
CA CYS A 28 -4.32 6.08 -10.13
C CYS A 28 -5.59 5.92 -10.98
N PRO A 29 -6.55 5.08 -10.61
CA PRO A 29 -7.76 4.88 -11.41
C PRO A 29 -8.71 6.08 -11.41
N ASN A 30 -8.48 7.09 -10.55
CA ASN A 30 -9.29 8.32 -10.52
C ASN A 30 -8.78 9.40 -11.48
N CYS A 31 -7.46 9.60 -11.56
CA CYS A 31 -6.85 10.63 -12.41
C CYS A 31 -6.02 10.10 -13.58
N HIS A 32 -5.88 8.77 -13.70
CA HIS A 32 -5.08 8.07 -14.71
C HIS A 32 -3.59 8.45 -14.76
N GLY A 33 -3.10 9.17 -13.74
CA GLY A 33 -1.70 9.50 -13.58
C GLY A 33 -0.91 8.31 -13.05
N THR A 34 0.18 7.93 -13.73
CA THR A 34 1.19 7.02 -13.19
C THR A 34 2.02 7.78 -12.17
N LYS A 35 1.95 7.34 -10.90
CA LYS A 35 2.64 7.97 -9.78
C LYS A 35 3.37 6.90 -8.96
N PRO A 36 4.43 7.26 -8.26
CA PRO A 36 5.09 6.36 -7.32
C PRO A 36 4.15 5.91 -6.19
N LEU A 37 4.38 4.71 -5.64
CA LEU A 37 3.56 4.19 -4.53
C LEU A 37 3.62 5.03 -3.27
N SER A 38 4.71 5.77 -3.06
CA SER A 38 4.82 6.79 -2.02
C SER A 38 3.66 7.79 -2.05
N GLU A 39 3.10 8.07 -3.23
CA GLU A 39 1.94 8.94 -3.45
C GLU A 39 0.58 8.27 -3.25
N PHE A 40 0.52 6.96 -2.99
CA PHE A 40 -0.73 6.23 -2.69
C PHE A 40 -0.88 5.95 -1.19
N GLY A 41 0.19 5.90 -0.40
CA GLY A 41 0.10 5.53 1.02
C GLY A 41 -0.52 4.14 1.26
N TYR A 42 -0.70 3.77 2.53
CA TYR A 42 -1.10 2.41 2.92
C TYR A 42 -2.36 2.40 3.79
N ARG A 43 -3.11 1.30 3.71
CA ARG A 43 -4.24 1.00 4.60
C ARG A 43 -4.12 -0.39 5.20
N ASN A 44 -4.52 -0.50 6.45
CA ASN A 44 -4.76 -1.78 7.10
C ASN A 44 -6.15 -2.26 6.70
N MET A 45 -6.22 -3.46 6.13
CA MET A 45 -7.46 -4.09 5.70
C MET A 45 -8.18 -4.85 6.83
N GLY A 46 -7.57 -4.94 8.02
CA GLY A 46 -7.92 -5.93 9.04
C GLY A 46 -7.05 -7.18 8.89
N ASP A 47 -7.08 -8.05 9.90
CA ASP A 47 -6.46 -9.38 9.88
C ASP A 47 -4.95 -9.40 9.57
N GLY A 48 -4.24 -8.33 9.90
CA GLY A 48 -2.79 -8.21 9.66
C GLY A 48 -2.42 -7.92 8.20
N ILE A 49 -3.38 -7.59 7.33
CA ILE A 49 -3.10 -7.31 5.91
C ILE A 49 -2.95 -5.81 5.68
N ILE A 50 -1.80 -5.38 5.16
CA ILE A 50 -1.56 -4.01 4.71
C ILE A 50 -1.52 -3.97 3.18
N ARG A 51 -2.18 -2.97 2.57
CA ARG A 51 -2.15 -2.71 1.12
C ARG A 51 -1.93 -1.24 0.82
N ASN A 52 -1.38 -0.91 -0.35
CA ASN A 52 -1.41 0.47 -0.83
C ASN A 52 -2.85 0.91 -1.12
N GLN A 53 -3.14 2.20 -1.00
CA GLN A 53 -4.48 2.73 -1.27
C GLN A 53 -4.80 2.65 -2.77
N SER A 54 -6.09 2.60 -3.07
CA SER A 54 -6.58 2.55 -4.45
C SER A 54 -6.28 3.83 -5.23
N TRP A 55 -6.35 5.00 -4.56
CA TRP A 55 -6.17 6.33 -5.17
C TRP A 55 -4.93 7.03 -4.62
N CYS A 56 -4.31 7.89 -5.44
CA CYS A 56 -3.22 8.75 -4.98
C CYS A 56 -3.74 9.73 -3.91
N LYS A 57 -2.83 10.28 -3.09
CA LYS A 57 -3.14 11.24 -2.02
C LYS A 57 -3.90 12.47 -2.55
N GLU A 58 -3.55 12.95 -3.74
CA GLU A 58 -4.21 14.10 -4.37
C GLU A 58 -5.69 13.85 -4.72
N CYS A 59 -6.06 12.60 -5.01
CA CYS A 59 -7.42 12.22 -5.39
C CYS A 59 -8.27 11.78 -4.18
N ARG A 60 -7.69 11.78 -2.98
CA ARG A 60 -8.33 11.25 -1.77
C ARG A 60 -9.05 12.33 -0.97
#